data_AF-A0A4V2T431-F1
#
_entry.id   AF-A0A4V2T431-F1
#
_cell.length_a   1.000
_cell.length_b   1.000
_cell.length_c   1.000
_cell.angle_alpha   90.00
_cell.angle_beta   90.00
_cell.angle_gamma   90.00
#
_symmetry.space_group_name_H-M   'P 1'
#
loop_
_entity.id
_entity.type
_entity.pdbx_description
1 polymer ?
#
loop_
_entity_poly.entity_id
_entity_poly.type
_entity_poly.pdbx_seq_one_letter_code
_entity_poly.pdbx_strand_id
1 'polypeptide(L)'
;MKQALAILRFLRDCDERGERAALVTLTDVTGSAARAPGEHMAVAESGRSLGSFSGGCVEAAVIAEAQEALAEGRARHVRYGDGSRYIDIRLPCGGGIDLLFTPTPDRRQIDRAIAILERREPVVLHLSLDGTIIAAWSRDGDRTRWLDTIFSVRHDPVLRLVVMGHGAEPAAMLDIAHAYGADATLLSPQASLVEDTRRQGRSADLLRFVGRVDGLAIDPWTAVVTLFHDHDWETPLLLQVLEQRPFFIGAMGSMKTHIERQRRLLEAWAERDDIARVVGPVGLIKATRDPQTLALSIMAQLVQAYEATTALEKPRPESWAMSHPHGFIEHHARSKRHGDALQSETIVDVDQTVTADARYGSKRDEAHAQHI
;
A
#
# COMPACT_ATOMS: atom_id res chain seq x y z
N MET A 1 0.56 0.39 -2.28
CA MET A 1 0.62 0.67 -3.73
C MET A 1 -0.02 -0.46 -4.52
N LYS A 2 -0.65 -0.17 -5.66
CA LYS A 2 -1.50 -1.14 -6.37
C LYS A 2 -0.74 -2.31 -7.01
N GLN A 3 0.55 -2.14 -7.31
CA GLN A 3 1.32 -3.11 -8.09
C GLN A 3 2.36 -3.89 -7.28
N ALA A 4 2.50 -3.64 -5.97
CA ALA A 4 3.54 -4.27 -5.15
C ALA A 4 3.52 -5.81 -5.25
N LEU A 5 2.33 -6.41 -5.11
CA LEU A 5 2.18 -7.87 -5.24
C LEU A 5 2.57 -8.38 -6.64
N ALA A 6 2.23 -7.64 -7.71
CA ALA A 6 2.58 -8.04 -9.08
C ALA A 6 4.10 -7.95 -9.31
N ILE A 7 4.75 -6.92 -8.78
CA ILE A 7 6.21 -6.74 -8.83
C ILE A 7 6.92 -7.85 -8.06
N LEU A 8 6.45 -8.17 -6.85
CA LEU A 8 7.02 -9.27 -6.05
C LEU A 8 6.85 -10.63 -6.76
N ARG A 9 5.67 -10.89 -7.35
CA ARG A 9 5.43 -12.09 -8.16
C ARG A 9 6.34 -12.16 -9.37
N PHE A 10 6.57 -11.04 -10.08
CA PHE A 10 7.52 -11.00 -11.19
C PHE A 10 8.93 -11.45 -10.75
N LEU A 11 9.41 -10.97 -9.61
CA LEU A 11 10.73 -11.35 -9.08
C LEU A 11 10.79 -12.85 -8.78
N ARG A 12 9.75 -13.38 -8.14
CA ARG A 12 9.62 -14.82 -7.87
C ARG A 12 9.56 -15.64 -9.17
N ASP A 13 8.83 -15.18 -10.17
CA ASP A 13 8.67 -15.89 -11.44
C ASP A 13 10.00 -15.93 -12.23
N CYS A 14 10.82 -14.88 -12.15
CA CYS A 14 12.18 -14.88 -12.69
C CYS A 14 13.09 -15.87 -11.96
N ASP A 15 13.08 -15.86 -10.62
CA ASP A 15 13.85 -16.79 -9.79
C ASP A 15 13.47 -18.26 -10.06
N GLU A 16 12.16 -18.58 -10.20
CA GLU A 16 11.67 -19.91 -10.58
C GLU A 16 12.16 -20.37 -11.95
N ARG A 17 12.45 -19.43 -12.86
CA ARG A 17 12.98 -19.69 -14.20
C ARG A 17 14.51 -19.70 -14.24
N GLY A 18 15.17 -19.47 -13.10
CA GLY A 18 16.63 -19.30 -13.04
C GLY A 18 17.13 -18.02 -13.70
N GLU A 19 16.26 -17.03 -13.90
CA GLU A 19 16.60 -15.72 -14.45
C GLU A 19 16.84 -14.74 -13.30
N ARG A 20 18.00 -14.06 -13.30
CA ARG A 20 18.27 -13.05 -12.27
C ARG A 20 17.43 -11.81 -12.49
N ALA A 21 16.92 -11.23 -11.41
CA ALA A 21 16.16 -9.99 -11.45
C ALA A 21 16.52 -9.06 -10.29
N ALA A 22 16.35 -7.75 -10.51
CA ALA A 22 16.57 -6.70 -9.52
C ALA A 22 15.24 -6.06 -9.13
N LEU A 23 15.13 -5.72 -7.85
CA LEU A 23 14.11 -4.79 -7.36
C LEU A 23 14.71 -3.38 -7.36
N VAL A 24 14.11 -2.46 -8.10
CA VAL A 24 14.43 -1.04 -8.09
C VAL A 24 13.38 -0.31 -7.28
N THR A 25 13.80 0.53 -6.34
CA THR A 25 12.89 1.25 -5.44
C THR A 25 13.14 2.75 -5.48
N LEU A 26 12.09 3.54 -5.66
CA LEU A 26 12.13 4.99 -5.51
C LEU A 26 12.24 5.34 -4.02
N THR A 27 13.36 5.90 -3.63
CA THR A 27 13.69 6.19 -2.22
C THR A 27 13.55 7.65 -1.86
N ASP A 28 13.75 8.55 -2.82
CA ASP A 28 13.59 9.99 -2.63
C ASP A 28 13.23 10.70 -3.94
N VAL A 29 12.63 11.88 -3.80
CA VAL A 29 12.14 12.74 -4.87
C VAL A 29 12.48 14.20 -4.56
N THR A 30 13.03 14.92 -5.53
CA THR A 30 13.18 16.37 -5.49
C THR A 30 12.29 17.02 -6.56
N GLY A 31 11.55 18.05 -6.19
CA GLY A 31 10.63 18.74 -7.08
C GLY A 31 9.36 17.94 -7.39
N SER A 32 8.74 18.21 -8.55
CA SER A 32 7.48 17.60 -8.96
C SER A 32 7.70 16.27 -9.68
N ALA A 33 8.02 15.18 -8.97
CA ALA A 33 8.03 13.85 -9.59
C ALA A 33 6.63 13.23 -9.68
N ALA A 34 6.44 12.35 -10.66
CA ALA A 34 5.17 11.70 -10.96
C ALA A 34 4.77 10.58 -9.98
N ARG A 35 5.69 10.16 -9.10
CA ARG A 35 5.57 8.99 -8.22
C ARG A 35 6.11 9.32 -6.83
N ALA A 36 5.57 8.66 -5.82
CA ALA A 36 5.96 8.85 -4.43
C ALA A 36 7.06 7.83 -4.02
N PRO A 37 7.92 8.18 -3.05
CA PRO A 37 8.83 7.21 -2.44
C PRO A 37 8.10 5.95 -1.98
N GLY A 38 8.76 4.81 -2.15
CA GLY A 38 8.22 3.47 -1.95
C GLY A 38 7.86 2.75 -3.24
N GLU A 39 7.61 3.47 -4.35
CA GLU A 39 7.33 2.86 -5.66
C GLU A 39 8.44 1.93 -6.12
N HIS A 40 8.05 0.84 -6.78
CA HIS A 40 8.95 -0.21 -7.20
C HIS A 40 8.89 -0.45 -8.71
N MET A 41 9.98 -1.00 -9.22
CA MET A 41 10.08 -1.59 -10.56
C MET A 41 10.91 -2.87 -10.44
N ALA A 42 10.46 -3.96 -11.04
CA ALA A 42 11.26 -5.17 -11.19
C ALA A 42 11.87 -5.22 -12.59
N VAL A 43 13.15 -5.59 -12.68
CA VAL A 43 13.89 -5.70 -13.94
C VAL A 43 14.63 -7.03 -13.98
N ALA A 44 14.34 -7.85 -14.97
CA ALA A 44 15.06 -9.09 -15.24
C ALA A 44 16.36 -8.83 -16.01
N GLU A 45 17.32 -9.73 -15.94
CA GLU A 45 18.60 -9.59 -16.66
C GLU A 45 18.42 -9.54 -18.20
N SER A 46 17.33 -10.11 -18.72
CA SER A 46 16.94 -9.99 -20.15
C SER A 46 16.44 -8.60 -20.55
N GLY A 47 16.23 -7.68 -19.60
CA GLY A 47 15.67 -6.35 -19.82
C GLY A 47 14.14 -6.29 -19.75
N ARG A 48 13.46 -7.44 -19.63
CA ARG A 48 12.03 -7.49 -19.28
C ARG A 48 11.82 -6.79 -17.94
N SER A 49 10.76 -5.98 -17.84
CA SER A 49 10.49 -5.24 -16.60
C SER A 49 9.00 -5.05 -16.34
N LEU A 50 8.68 -4.74 -15.08
CA LEU A 50 7.33 -4.41 -14.60
C LEU A 50 7.41 -3.26 -13.59
N GLY A 51 6.60 -2.23 -13.78
CA GLY A 51 6.62 -0.98 -13.01
C GLY A 51 7.18 0.20 -13.81
N SER A 52 7.01 1.42 -13.30
CA SER A 52 7.48 2.65 -13.95
C SER A 52 7.53 3.81 -12.96
N PHE A 53 8.53 4.68 -13.10
CA PHE A 53 8.74 5.85 -12.24
C PHE A 53 8.31 7.17 -12.89
N SER A 54 8.48 7.32 -14.21
CA SER A 54 8.25 8.59 -14.90
C SER A 54 7.41 8.48 -16.17
N GLY A 55 6.91 7.30 -16.52
CA GLY A 55 6.11 7.09 -17.72
C GLY A 55 6.92 7.04 -19.02
N GLY A 56 8.22 6.74 -18.97
CA GLY A 56 9.06 6.43 -20.14
C GLY A 56 10.34 7.25 -20.29
N CYS A 57 10.56 8.28 -19.47
CA CYS A 57 11.70 9.20 -19.64
C CYS A 57 13.03 8.64 -19.11
N VAL A 58 12.99 7.80 -18.07
CA VAL A 58 14.21 7.29 -17.41
C VAL A 58 14.27 5.77 -17.40
N GLU A 59 13.19 5.09 -17.77
CA GLU A 59 13.05 3.64 -17.66
C GLU A 59 14.14 2.87 -18.42
N ALA A 60 14.54 3.32 -19.61
CA ALA A 60 15.62 2.67 -20.36
C ALA A 60 16.96 2.72 -19.60
N ALA A 61 17.28 3.86 -18.98
CA ALA A 61 18.49 4.02 -18.18
C ALA A 61 18.42 3.22 -16.88
N VAL A 62 17.24 3.18 -16.24
CA VAL A 62 16.99 2.34 -15.05
C VAL A 62 17.16 0.86 -15.39
N ILE A 63 16.65 0.40 -16.53
CA ILE A 63 16.82 -0.99 -16.97
C ILE A 63 18.30 -1.31 -17.19
N ALA A 64 19.05 -0.43 -17.86
CA ALA A 64 20.48 -0.62 -18.08
C ALA A 64 21.27 -0.67 -16.76
N GLU A 65 21.02 0.27 -15.84
CA GLU A 65 21.65 0.32 -14.52
C GLU A 65 21.31 -0.92 -13.68
N ALA A 66 20.08 -1.42 -13.76
CA ALA A 66 19.67 -2.66 -13.10
C ALA A 66 20.40 -3.89 -13.67
N GLN A 67 20.58 -3.97 -14.99
CA GLN A 67 21.34 -5.05 -15.63
C GLN A 67 22.82 -5.01 -15.20
N GLU A 68 23.41 -3.84 -15.06
CA GLU A 68 24.77 -3.69 -14.54
C GLU A 68 24.88 -4.11 -13.06
N ALA A 69 23.94 -3.67 -12.21
CA ALA A 69 23.88 -4.09 -10.80
C ALA A 69 23.74 -5.62 -10.66
N LEU A 70 22.97 -6.26 -11.55
CA LEU A 70 22.85 -7.72 -11.62
C LEU A 70 24.14 -8.39 -12.09
N ALA A 71 24.83 -7.82 -13.09
CA ALA A 71 26.09 -8.36 -13.58
C ALA A 71 27.20 -8.34 -12.51
N GLU A 72 27.24 -7.27 -11.71
CA GLU A 72 28.21 -7.12 -10.61
C GLU A 72 27.78 -7.82 -9.31
N GLY A 73 26.49 -8.13 -9.16
CA GLY A 73 25.93 -8.65 -7.91
C GLY A 73 26.01 -7.65 -6.76
N ARG A 74 26.02 -6.34 -7.05
CA ARG A 74 26.20 -5.29 -6.06
C ARG A 74 25.06 -4.27 -6.12
N ALA A 75 24.49 -3.96 -4.95
CA ALA A 75 23.49 -2.92 -4.84
C ALA A 75 24.05 -1.54 -5.22
N ARG A 76 23.17 -0.69 -5.75
CA ARG A 76 23.50 0.67 -6.19
C ARG A 76 22.42 1.63 -5.73
N HIS A 77 22.80 2.84 -5.36
CA HIS A 77 21.88 3.94 -5.09
C HIS A 77 22.24 5.08 -6.03
N VAL A 78 21.30 5.44 -6.91
CA VAL A 78 21.58 6.28 -8.08
C VAL A 78 20.54 7.37 -8.21
N ARG A 79 21.02 8.59 -8.40
CA ARG A 79 20.18 9.77 -8.66
C ARG A 79 20.05 10.03 -10.16
N TYR A 80 18.83 10.30 -10.63
CA TYR A 80 18.52 10.75 -11.99
C TYR A 80 17.84 12.11 -11.98
N GLY A 81 18.00 12.88 -13.07
CA GLY A 81 17.42 14.22 -13.20
C GLY A 81 18.23 15.29 -12.48
N ASP A 82 17.56 16.21 -11.80
CA ASP A 82 18.20 17.34 -11.11
C ASP A 82 19.27 16.86 -10.11
N GLY A 83 20.47 17.42 -10.15
CA GLY A 83 21.60 16.99 -9.32
C GLY A 83 22.19 15.61 -9.66
N SER A 84 21.78 14.97 -10.76
CA SER A 84 22.38 13.72 -11.23
C SER A 84 23.74 13.94 -11.89
N ARG A 85 24.60 12.91 -11.83
CA ARG A 85 25.83 12.81 -12.65
C ARG A 85 25.53 12.63 -14.14
N TYR A 86 24.36 12.10 -14.49
CA TYR A 86 23.94 11.85 -15.86
C TYR A 86 23.32 13.10 -16.45
N ILE A 87 24.14 13.90 -17.14
CA ILE A 87 23.77 15.23 -17.67
C ILE A 87 22.68 15.11 -18.75
N ASP A 88 22.68 13.99 -19.47
CA ASP A 88 21.80 13.63 -20.59
C ASP A 88 20.48 13.02 -20.15
N ILE A 89 20.36 12.51 -18.92
CA ILE A 89 19.13 11.93 -18.39
C ILE A 89 18.37 12.97 -17.57
N ARG A 90 17.45 13.67 -18.24
CA ARG A 90 16.65 14.74 -17.62
C ARG A 90 15.17 14.36 -17.53
N LEU A 91 14.58 14.63 -16.38
CA LEU A 91 13.13 14.52 -16.20
C LEU A 91 12.45 15.77 -16.80
N PRO A 92 11.40 15.64 -17.62
CA PRO A 92 10.70 16.78 -18.22
C PRO A 92 10.10 17.75 -17.19
N CYS A 93 9.79 17.27 -15.99
CA CYS A 93 9.32 18.10 -14.89
C CYS A 93 10.42 18.93 -14.21
N GLY A 94 11.70 18.71 -14.57
CA GLY A 94 12.85 19.37 -13.96
C GLY A 94 13.23 18.86 -12.57
N GLY A 95 12.56 17.83 -12.07
CA GLY A 95 12.86 17.21 -10.76
C GLY A 95 14.02 16.22 -10.78
N GLY A 96 14.27 15.59 -9.63
CA GLY A 96 15.23 14.50 -9.45
C GLY A 96 14.62 13.34 -8.69
N ILE A 97 15.13 12.13 -8.93
CA ILE A 97 14.70 10.90 -8.22
C ILE A 97 15.91 10.08 -7.79
N ASP A 98 15.81 9.48 -6.61
CA ASP A 98 16.85 8.59 -6.06
C ASP A 98 16.34 7.16 -6.03
N LEU A 99 17.03 6.26 -6.73
CA LEU A 99 16.63 4.87 -6.93
C LEU A 99 17.63 3.92 -6.26
N LEU A 100 17.12 3.01 -5.43
CA LEU A 100 17.88 1.90 -4.85
C LEU A 100 17.68 0.64 -5.70
N PHE A 101 18.77 0.13 -6.26
CA PHE A 101 18.85 -1.08 -7.06
C PHE A 101 19.30 -2.24 -6.16
N THR A 102 18.41 -3.19 -5.96
CA THR A 102 18.63 -4.39 -5.14
C THR A 102 18.72 -5.60 -6.06
N PRO A 103 19.93 -6.04 -6.46
CA PRO A 103 20.09 -7.18 -7.36
C PRO A 103 19.81 -8.49 -6.61
N THR A 104 19.18 -9.44 -7.30
CA THR A 104 18.92 -10.81 -6.81
C THR A 104 18.39 -10.83 -5.36
N PRO A 105 17.24 -10.18 -5.08
CA PRO A 105 16.70 -10.12 -3.73
C PRO A 105 16.42 -11.53 -3.17
N ASP A 106 16.64 -11.74 -1.87
CA ASP A 106 16.43 -13.04 -1.22
C ASP A 106 15.00 -13.55 -1.47
N ARG A 107 14.91 -14.68 -2.18
CA ARG A 107 13.66 -15.36 -2.52
C ARG A 107 12.76 -15.59 -1.31
N ARG A 108 13.34 -15.95 -0.16
CA ARG A 108 12.56 -16.21 1.06
C ARG A 108 11.81 -14.97 1.55
N GLN A 109 12.41 -13.79 1.37
CA GLN A 109 11.82 -12.51 1.78
C GLN A 109 10.73 -12.09 0.79
N ILE A 110 10.96 -12.34 -0.51
CA ILE A 110 9.93 -12.12 -1.55
C ILE A 110 8.71 -12.99 -1.30
N ASP A 111 8.89 -14.31 -1.09
CA ASP A 111 7.78 -15.23 -0.79
C ASP A 111 7.05 -14.84 0.49
N ARG A 112 7.80 -14.43 1.54
CA ARG A 112 7.20 -13.95 2.78
C ARG A 112 6.32 -12.72 2.55
N ALA A 113 6.79 -11.75 1.78
CA ALA A 113 6.02 -10.54 1.46
C ALA A 113 4.76 -10.86 0.65
N ILE A 114 4.88 -11.75 -0.35
CA ILE A 114 3.74 -12.25 -1.14
C ILE A 114 2.71 -12.91 -0.22
N ALA A 115 3.13 -13.81 0.66
CA ALA A 115 2.23 -14.55 1.54
C ALA A 115 1.47 -13.63 2.51
N ILE A 116 2.10 -12.56 3.01
CA ILE A 116 1.44 -11.55 3.86
C ILE A 116 0.36 -10.80 3.06
N LEU A 117 0.72 -10.29 1.88
CA LEU A 117 -0.23 -9.56 1.03
C LEU A 117 -1.39 -10.43 0.52
N GLU A 118 -1.15 -11.72 0.23
CA GLU A 118 -2.18 -12.67 -0.18
C GLU A 118 -3.18 -12.98 0.93
N ARG A 119 -2.76 -12.91 2.20
CA ARG A 119 -3.65 -12.94 3.37
C ARG A 119 -4.36 -11.61 3.63
N ARG A 120 -4.13 -10.59 2.79
CA ARG A 120 -4.65 -9.24 2.93
C ARG A 120 -4.24 -8.59 4.25
N GLU A 121 -2.98 -8.82 4.61
CA GLU A 121 -2.30 -8.16 5.71
C GLU A 121 -1.28 -7.15 5.14
N PRO A 122 -1.06 -6.00 5.77
CA PRO A 122 -0.01 -5.08 5.34
C PRO A 122 1.39 -5.64 5.61
N VAL A 123 2.31 -5.38 4.68
CA VAL A 123 3.71 -5.78 4.77
C VAL A 123 4.62 -4.56 4.78
N VAL A 124 5.75 -4.65 5.49
CA VAL A 124 6.85 -3.70 5.40
C VAL A 124 8.07 -4.40 4.80
N LEU A 125 8.70 -3.75 3.83
CA LEU A 125 9.99 -4.12 3.28
C LEU A 125 11.05 -3.16 3.83
N HIS A 126 12.03 -3.69 4.55
CA HIS A 126 13.23 -2.96 4.96
C HIS A 126 14.33 -3.22 3.94
N LEU A 127 14.75 -2.16 3.24
CA LEU A 127 15.73 -2.21 2.18
C LEU A 127 17.02 -1.53 2.64
N SER A 128 18.11 -2.29 2.71
CA SER A 128 19.42 -1.76 3.08
C SER A 128 20.21 -1.34 1.84
N LEU A 129 21.12 -0.39 1.99
CA LEU A 129 21.96 0.10 0.89
C LEU A 129 22.90 -0.96 0.30
N ASP A 130 23.13 -2.08 1.00
CA ASP A 130 23.89 -3.23 0.52
C ASP A 130 23.07 -4.22 -0.33
N GLY A 131 21.77 -3.99 -0.48
CA GLY A 131 20.85 -4.87 -1.22
C GLY A 131 20.14 -5.90 -0.34
N THR A 132 20.31 -5.85 0.99
CA THR A 132 19.55 -6.71 1.90
C THR A 132 18.09 -6.26 1.94
N ILE A 133 17.16 -7.21 1.78
CA ILE A 133 15.72 -7.01 1.96
C ILE A 133 15.25 -7.83 3.17
N ILE A 134 14.44 -7.25 4.03
CA ILE A 134 13.72 -7.97 5.09
C ILE A 134 12.23 -7.66 4.98
N ALA A 135 11.42 -8.69 4.80
CA ALA A 135 9.96 -8.59 4.79
C ALA A 135 9.38 -8.91 6.17
N ALA A 136 8.57 -8.01 6.70
CA ALA A 136 7.90 -8.16 8.00
C ALA A 136 6.42 -7.79 7.90
N TRP A 137 5.63 -8.30 8.84
CA TRP A 137 4.26 -7.84 9.02
C TRP A 137 4.29 -6.40 9.49
N SER A 138 3.43 -5.56 8.92
CA SER A 138 3.36 -4.19 9.39
C SER A 138 2.68 -4.10 10.75
N ARG A 139 3.24 -3.28 11.62
CA ARG A 139 2.66 -2.87 12.90
C ARG A 139 1.99 -1.52 12.77
N ASP A 140 1.16 -1.19 13.76
CA ASP A 140 0.58 0.14 13.85
C ASP A 140 1.67 1.21 13.93
N GLY A 141 1.55 2.23 13.09
CA GLY A 141 2.51 3.34 13.00
C GLY A 141 3.65 3.13 12.02
N ASP A 142 3.82 1.97 11.39
CA ASP A 142 4.78 1.81 10.30
C ASP A 142 4.44 2.73 9.13
N ARG A 143 5.46 3.37 8.56
CA ARG A 143 5.36 4.29 7.44
C ARG A 143 6.44 4.00 6.42
N THR A 144 6.22 4.44 5.18
CA THR A 144 7.29 4.51 4.18
C THR A 144 8.23 5.66 4.51
N ARG A 145 9.48 5.36 4.85
CA ARG A 145 10.47 6.36 5.30
C ARG A 145 11.87 5.76 5.37
N TRP A 146 12.86 6.64 5.46
CA TRP A 146 14.20 6.27 5.92
C TRP A 146 14.26 6.07 7.45
N LEU A 147 15.05 5.07 7.83
CA LEU A 147 15.49 4.72 9.19
C LEU A 147 17.02 4.56 9.11
N ASP A 148 17.74 5.67 9.29
CA ASP A 148 19.18 5.77 9.04
C ASP A 148 19.57 5.26 7.64
N THR A 149 20.22 4.10 7.54
CA THR A 149 20.68 3.49 6.28
C THR A 149 19.67 2.50 5.69
N ILE A 150 18.49 2.34 6.31
CA ILE A 150 17.45 1.41 5.89
C ILE A 150 16.26 2.21 5.35
N PHE A 151 15.86 1.94 4.11
CA PHE A 151 14.62 2.47 3.56
C PHE A 151 13.48 1.48 3.85
N SER A 152 12.55 1.90 4.71
CA SER A 152 11.35 1.14 5.07
C SER A 152 10.22 1.49 4.10
N VAL A 153 9.59 0.49 3.48
CA VAL A 153 8.47 0.67 2.54
C VAL A 153 7.28 -0.17 2.99
N ARG A 154 6.15 0.48 3.27
CA ARG A 154 4.90 -0.20 3.61
C ARG A 154 4.02 -0.42 2.38
N HIS A 155 3.49 -1.64 2.24
CA HIS A 155 2.47 -1.98 1.26
C HIS A 155 1.21 -2.48 1.95
N ASP A 156 0.10 -1.80 1.69
CA ASP A 156 -1.22 -2.22 2.12
C ASP A 156 -1.90 -3.10 1.04
N PRO A 157 -2.80 -4.02 1.44
CA PRO A 157 -3.60 -4.84 0.53
C PRO A 157 -4.42 -4.01 -0.44
N VAL A 158 -4.60 -4.49 -1.67
CA VAL A 158 -5.39 -3.78 -2.69
C VAL A 158 -6.82 -3.53 -2.20
N LEU A 159 -7.33 -2.31 -2.46
CA LEU A 159 -8.71 -1.91 -2.21
C LEU A 159 -9.67 -2.97 -2.74
N ARG A 160 -10.47 -3.54 -1.84
CA ARG A 160 -11.60 -4.39 -2.20
C ARG A 160 -12.88 -3.56 -2.16
N LEU A 161 -13.75 -3.75 -3.14
CA LEU A 161 -15.05 -3.09 -3.20
C LEU A 161 -16.16 -4.12 -3.31
N VAL A 162 -17.07 -4.13 -2.34
CA VAL A 162 -18.33 -4.87 -2.42
C VAL A 162 -19.42 -3.90 -2.84
N VAL A 163 -19.96 -4.11 -4.04
CA VAL A 163 -21.08 -3.33 -4.57
C VAL A 163 -22.36 -4.13 -4.37
N MET A 164 -23.30 -3.60 -3.58
CA MET A 164 -24.59 -4.24 -3.32
C MET A 164 -25.69 -3.43 -3.99
N GLY A 165 -26.48 -4.02 -4.89
CA GLY A 165 -27.56 -3.27 -5.54
C GLY A 165 -28.11 -3.94 -6.78
N HIS A 166 -28.97 -3.23 -7.50
CA HIS A 166 -29.50 -3.65 -8.81
C HIS A 166 -29.61 -2.45 -9.75
N GLY A 167 -29.86 -2.70 -11.03
CA GLY A 167 -29.97 -1.66 -12.04
C GLY A 167 -28.63 -1.25 -12.64
N ALA A 168 -28.57 -0.01 -13.16
CA ALA A 168 -27.45 0.47 -13.94
C ALA A 168 -26.30 1.03 -13.07
N GLU A 169 -26.61 1.49 -11.86
CA GLU A 169 -25.66 2.10 -10.92
C GLU A 169 -24.59 1.10 -10.44
N PRO A 170 -24.92 -0.13 -10.01
CA PRO A 170 -23.91 -1.14 -9.68
C PRO A 170 -23.01 -1.51 -10.87
N ALA A 171 -23.58 -1.64 -12.07
CA ALA A 171 -22.81 -1.96 -13.27
C ALA A 171 -21.76 -0.88 -13.56
N ALA A 172 -22.17 0.39 -13.55
CA ALA A 172 -21.27 1.52 -13.75
C ALA A 172 -20.20 1.61 -12.64
N MET A 173 -20.56 1.30 -11.39
CA MET A 173 -19.62 1.25 -10.28
C MET A 173 -18.54 0.19 -10.48
N LEU A 174 -18.91 -1.01 -10.94
CA LEU A 174 -17.94 -2.07 -11.26
C LEU A 174 -17.00 -1.66 -12.39
N ASP A 175 -17.49 -1.01 -13.44
CA ASP A 175 -16.64 -0.56 -14.55
C ASP A 175 -15.55 0.40 -14.09
N ILE A 176 -15.92 1.40 -13.28
CA ILE A 176 -14.96 2.37 -12.74
C ILE A 176 -14.02 1.73 -11.72
N ALA A 177 -14.52 0.83 -10.86
CA ALA A 177 -13.70 0.12 -9.89
C ALA A 177 -12.65 -0.78 -10.58
N HIS A 178 -13.02 -1.49 -11.65
CA HIS A 178 -12.07 -2.27 -12.44
C HIS A 178 -11.05 -1.40 -13.16
N ALA A 179 -11.47 -0.28 -13.75
CA ALA A 179 -10.55 0.67 -14.37
C ALA A 179 -9.55 1.26 -13.36
N TYR A 180 -9.96 1.46 -12.12
CA TYR A 180 -9.06 1.87 -11.03
C TYR A 180 -8.10 0.75 -10.59
N GLY A 181 -8.46 -0.52 -10.81
CA GLY A 181 -7.70 -1.70 -10.37
C GLY A 181 -8.08 -2.20 -8.97
N ALA A 182 -9.32 -1.96 -8.52
CA ALA A 182 -9.85 -2.53 -7.29
C ALA A 182 -10.27 -4.00 -7.46
N ASP A 183 -10.20 -4.78 -6.37
CA ASP A 183 -10.82 -6.11 -6.28
C ASP A 183 -12.33 -5.92 -6.04
N ALA A 184 -13.13 -5.89 -7.10
CA ALA A 184 -14.55 -5.56 -7.04
C ALA A 184 -15.44 -6.80 -7.17
N THR A 185 -16.44 -6.92 -6.29
CA THR A 185 -17.47 -7.97 -6.33
C THR A 185 -18.86 -7.37 -6.28
N LEU A 186 -19.77 -7.88 -7.11
CA LEU A 186 -21.19 -7.52 -7.12
C LEU A 186 -22.01 -8.48 -6.26
N LEU A 187 -22.88 -7.95 -5.40
CA LEU A 187 -23.97 -8.69 -4.79
C LEU A 187 -25.30 -8.09 -5.26
N SER A 188 -26.09 -8.84 -6.01
CA SER A 188 -27.32 -8.30 -6.58
C SER A 188 -28.48 -9.29 -6.51
N PRO A 189 -29.72 -8.84 -6.22
CA PRO A 189 -30.90 -9.67 -6.40
C PRO A 189 -31.31 -9.83 -7.87
N GLN A 190 -30.72 -9.06 -8.79
CA GLN A 190 -31.05 -9.07 -10.21
C GLN A 190 -30.21 -10.11 -10.95
N ALA A 191 -30.82 -11.27 -11.27
CA ALA A 191 -30.14 -12.39 -11.92
C ALA A 191 -29.45 -12.00 -13.25
N SER A 192 -30.10 -11.21 -14.10
CA SER A 192 -29.53 -10.79 -15.39
C SER A 192 -28.22 -10.01 -15.21
N LEU A 193 -28.16 -9.11 -14.22
CA LEU A 193 -26.98 -8.30 -13.93
C LEU A 193 -25.82 -9.18 -13.42
N VAL A 194 -26.12 -10.16 -12.56
CA VAL A 194 -25.12 -11.14 -12.07
C VAL A 194 -24.56 -11.96 -13.23
N GLU A 195 -25.43 -12.46 -14.11
CA GLU A 195 -25.04 -13.23 -15.28
C GLU A 195 -24.18 -12.41 -16.26
N ASP A 196 -24.58 -11.17 -16.55
CA ASP A 196 -23.80 -10.24 -17.37
C ASP A 196 -22.41 -9.98 -16.78
N THR A 197 -22.34 -9.73 -15.47
CA THR A 197 -21.07 -9.48 -14.77
C THR A 197 -20.16 -10.71 -14.82
N ARG A 198 -20.70 -11.91 -14.61
CA ARG A 198 -19.94 -13.17 -14.71
C ARG A 198 -19.46 -13.45 -16.14
N ARG A 199 -20.26 -13.14 -17.16
CA ARG A 199 -19.85 -13.26 -18.57
C ARG A 199 -18.65 -12.37 -18.92
N GLN A 200 -18.47 -11.26 -18.20
CA GLN A 200 -17.32 -10.38 -18.32
C GLN A 200 -16.09 -10.87 -17.52
N GLY A 201 -16.16 -12.05 -16.90
CA GLY A 201 -15.09 -12.61 -16.07
C GLY A 201 -14.94 -11.94 -14.69
N ARG A 202 -15.97 -11.21 -14.23
CA ARG A 202 -15.95 -10.44 -12.99
C ARG A 202 -16.71 -11.16 -11.88
N SER A 203 -16.31 -10.91 -10.63
CA SER A 203 -16.92 -11.52 -9.45
C SER A 203 -18.32 -10.97 -9.19
N ALA A 204 -19.31 -11.86 -9.10
CA ALA A 204 -20.68 -11.50 -8.79
C ALA A 204 -21.45 -12.66 -8.16
N ASP A 205 -22.32 -12.37 -7.20
CA ASP A 205 -23.21 -13.34 -6.57
C ASP A 205 -24.66 -12.86 -6.50
N LEU A 206 -25.57 -13.83 -6.69
CA LEU A 206 -27.00 -13.62 -6.66
C LEU A 206 -27.51 -13.62 -5.21
N LEU A 207 -28.06 -12.49 -4.78
CA LEU A 207 -28.79 -12.38 -3.53
C LEU A 207 -30.19 -12.98 -3.69
N ARG A 208 -30.37 -14.22 -3.23
CA ARG A 208 -31.64 -14.96 -3.40
C ARG A 208 -32.72 -14.56 -2.41
N PHE A 209 -32.32 -14.14 -1.22
CA PHE A 209 -33.22 -13.82 -0.11
C PHE A 209 -32.71 -12.60 0.63
N VAL A 210 -33.63 -11.80 1.17
CA VAL A 210 -33.31 -10.68 2.05
C VAL A 210 -32.75 -11.23 3.36
N GLY A 211 -31.54 -10.83 3.72
CA GLY A 211 -30.88 -11.32 4.92
C GLY A 211 -29.37 -11.21 4.87
N ARG A 212 -28.72 -11.99 5.74
CA ARG A 212 -27.26 -12.11 5.78
C ARG A 212 -26.75 -12.87 4.57
N VAL A 213 -25.55 -12.51 4.12
CA VAL A 213 -24.82 -13.17 3.04
C VAL A 213 -23.76 -14.08 3.64
N ASP A 214 -23.90 -15.37 3.44
CA ASP A 214 -22.92 -16.36 3.90
C ASP A 214 -21.61 -16.20 3.14
N GLY A 215 -20.49 -16.29 3.87
CA GLY A 215 -19.14 -16.17 3.27
C GLY A 215 -18.75 -14.76 2.80
N LEU A 216 -19.55 -13.73 3.09
CA LEU A 216 -19.18 -12.34 2.81
C LEU A 216 -17.96 -11.94 3.64
N ALA A 217 -16.80 -11.87 2.97
CA ALA A 217 -15.53 -11.53 3.58
C ALA A 217 -15.23 -10.02 3.46
N ILE A 218 -15.43 -9.29 4.55
CA ILE A 218 -15.09 -7.86 4.67
C ILE A 218 -13.92 -7.73 5.63
N ASP A 219 -12.90 -6.97 5.22
CA ASP A 219 -11.73 -6.66 6.02
C ASP A 219 -11.49 -5.13 6.11
N PRO A 220 -10.49 -4.66 6.87
CA PRO A 220 -10.17 -3.23 6.97
C PRO A 220 -9.73 -2.58 5.66
N TRP A 221 -9.53 -3.33 4.57
CA TRP A 221 -9.16 -2.84 3.23
C TRP A 221 -10.32 -2.97 2.25
N THR A 222 -11.52 -3.25 2.76
CA THR A 222 -12.75 -3.41 2.02
C THR A 222 -13.64 -2.19 2.20
N ALA A 223 -14.13 -1.64 1.10
CA ALA A 223 -15.24 -0.70 1.06
C ALA A 223 -16.53 -1.43 0.68
N VAL A 224 -17.65 -0.96 1.22
CA VAL A 224 -18.98 -1.44 0.84
C VAL A 224 -19.82 -0.27 0.35
N VAL A 225 -20.49 -0.44 -0.79
CA VAL A 225 -21.41 0.56 -1.33
C VAL A 225 -22.77 -0.07 -1.60
N THR A 226 -23.83 0.47 -1.00
CA THR A 226 -25.22 0.09 -1.27
C THR A 226 -25.85 1.02 -2.29
N LEU A 227 -26.29 0.44 -3.40
CA LEU A 227 -26.90 1.08 -4.57
C LEU A 227 -28.29 0.46 -4.81
N PHE A 228 -29.09 0.38 -3.76
CA PHE A 228 -30.48 -0.04 -3.84
C PHE A 228 -31.39 1.19 -3.97
N HIS A 229 -32.44 1.07 -4.77
CA HIS A 229 -33.54 2.02 -4.81
C HIS A 229 -34.64 1.70 -3.79
N ASP A 230 -34.68 0.44 -3.33
CA ASP A 230 -35.56 -0.05 -2.27
C ASP A 230 -34.77 -0.28 -0.95
N HIS A 231 -35.47 -0.27 0.18
CA HIS A 231 -34.83 -0.30 1.51
C HIS A 231 -34.94 -1.66 2.23
N ASP A 232 -35.62 -2.62 1.61
CA ASP A 232 -35.90 -3.92 2.23
C ASP A 232 -34.64 -4.79 2.22
N TRP A 233 -33.88 -4.75 1.12
CA TRP A 233 -32.57 -5.42 1.03
C TRP A 233 -31.51 -4.74 1.90
N GLU A 234 -31.54 -3.41 1.95
CA GLU A 234 -30.44 -2.60 2.47
C GLU A 234 -30.20 -2.78 3.98
N THR A 235 -31.27 -2.79 4.80
CA THR A 235 -31.15 -2.80 6.26
C THR A 235 -30.41 -4.05 6.80
N PRO A 236 -30.82 -5.29 6.49
CA PRO A 236 -30.13 -6.49 7.00
C PRO A 236 -28.70 -6.62 6.48
N LEU A 237 -28.42 -6.17 5.25
CA LEU A 237 -27.07 -6.16 4.69
C LEU A 237 -26.17 -5.16 5.44
N LEU A 238 -26.66 -3.95 5.69
CA LEU A 238 -25.90 -2.93 6.44
C LEU A 238 -25.59 -3.38 7.86
N LEU A 239 -26.50 -4.08 8.55
CA LEU A 239 -26.21 -4.63 9.88
C LEU A 239 -25.01 -5.59 9.86
N GLN A 240 -24.99 -6.55 8.92
CA GLN A 240 -23.85 -7.46 8.75
C GLN A 240 -22.56 -6.72 8.36
N VAL A 241 -22.65 -5.68 7.55
CA VAL A 241 -21.50 -4.87 7.12
C VAL A 241 -20.90 -4.09 8.29
N LEU A 242 -21.73 -3.51 9.14
CA LEU A 242 -21.29 -2.73 10.31
C LEU A 242 -20.47 -3.60 11.27
N GLU A 243 -20.91 -4.84 11.52
CA GLU A 243 -20.23 -5.83 12.36
C GLU A 243 -18.80 -6.14 11.89
N GLN A 244 -18.56 -6.20 10.57
CA GLN A 244 -17.26 -6.57 10.00
C GLN A 244 -16.29 -5.40 9.83
N ARG A 245 -16.73 -4.19 10.19
CA ARG A 245 -15.94 -2.97 10.25
C ARG A 245 -15.07 -2.66 9.00
N PRO A 246 -15.65 -2.51 7.79
CA PRO A 246 -14.93 -2.00 6.62
C PRO A 246 -14.40 -0.58 6.86
N PHE A 247 -13.41 -0.15 6.07
CA PHE A 247 -12.91 1.22 6.15
C PHE A 247 -13.90 2.26 5.62
N PHE A 248 -14.83 1.84 4.76
CA PHE A 248 -15.84 2.73 4.17
C PHE A 248 -17.17 2.02 3.95
N ILE A 249 -18.27 2.71 4.29
CA ILE A 249 -19.64 2.28 4.03
C ILE A 249 -20.37 3.44 3.36
N GLY A 250 -20.68 3.30 2.07
CA GLY A 250 -21.42 4.29 1.31
C GLY A 250 -22.82 3.81 0.99
N ALA A 251 -23.81 4.70 1.07
CA ALA A 251 -25.18 4.36 0.70
C ALA A 251 -25.81 5.43 -0.18
N MET A 252 -26.31 5.00 -1.35
CA MET A 252 -27.03 5.86 -2.30
C MET A 252 -28.34 6.37 -1.71
N GLY A 253 -28.78 7.55 -2.14
CA GLY A 253 -30.08 8.11 -1.79
C GLY A 253 -29.99 9.56 -1.34
N SER A 254 -31.12 10.26 -1.39
CA SER A 254 -31.23 11.64 -0.93
C SER A 254 -30.92 11.79 0.56
N MET A 255 -30.75 13.02 1.06
CA MET A 255 -30.60 13.24 2.50
C MET A 255 -31.81 12.73 3.29
N LYS A 256 -33.03 12.88 2.74
CA LYS A 256 -34.26 12.31 3.32
C LYS A 256 -34.17 10.79 3.43
N THR A 257 -33.68 10.15 2.37
CA THR A 257 -33.46 8.69 2.31
C THR A 257 -32.43 8.25 3.36
N HIS A 258 -31.36 9.02 3.53
CA HIS A 258 -30.32 8.71 4.53
C HIS A 258 -30.83 8.82 5.97
N ILE A 259 -31.63 9.85 6.29
CA ILE A 259 -32.26 9.99 7.62
C ILE A 259 -33.16 8.77 7.92
N GLU A 260 -33.96 8.36 6.95
CA GLU A 260 -34.83 7.19 7.08
C GLU A 260 -34.03 5.89 7.25
N ARG A 261 -32.92 5.73 6.51
CA ARG A 261 -31.97 4.63 6.70
C ARG A 261 -31.41 4.59 8.12
N GLN A 262 -30.96 5.73 8.65
CA GLN A 262 -30.47 5.79 10.04
C GLN A 262 -31.56 5.42 11.05
N ARG A 263 -32.81 5.86 10.82
CA ARG A 263 -33.96 5.47 11.66
C ARG A 263 -34.20 3.95 11.65
N ARG A 264 -34.21 3.33 10.48
CA ARG A 264 -34.40 1.87 10.33
C ARG A 264 -33.28 1.08 11.01
N LEU A 265 -32.03 1.53 10.88
CA LEU A 265 -30.89 0.90 11.56
C LEU A 265 -31.01 1.00 13.09
N LEU A 266 -31.43 2.15 13.61
CA LEU A 266 -31.71 2.32 15.05
C LEU A 266 -32.82 1.39 15.53
N GLU A 267 -33.90 1.26 14.76
CA GLU A 267 -35.02 0.36 15.08
C GLU A 267 -34.63 -1.12 15.02
N ALA A 268 -33.61 -1.44 14.22
CA ALA A 268 -32.97 -2.75 14.17
C ALA A 268 -31.83 -2.91 15.19
N TRP A 269 -31.73 -2.00 16.18
CA TRP A 269 -30.80 -2.06 17.31
C TRP A 269 -29.31 -1.87 16.96
N ALA A 270 -28.99 -1.27 15.82
CA ALA A 270 -27.61 -0.87 15.54
C ALA A 270 -27.18 0.29 16.47
N GLU A 271 -25.92 0.26 16.90
CA GLU A 271 -25.35 1.32 17.74
C GLU A 271 -25.19 2.63 16.97
N ARG A 272 -25.37 3.77 17.66
CA ARG A 272 -25.29 5.11 17.04
C ARG A 272 -23.93 5.37 16.38
N ASP A 273 -22.86 4.92 17.03
CA ASP A 273 -21.50 5.10 16.52
C ASP A 273 -21.27 4.29 15.24
N ASP A 274 -21.86 3.11 15.15
CA ASP A 274 -21.81 2.30 13.92
C ASP A 274 -22.64 2.93 12.81
N ILE A 275 -23.85 3.42 13.10
CA ILE A 275 -24.70 4.12 12.14
C ILE A 275 -24.02 5.38 11.59
N ALA A 276 -23.26 6.10 12.43
CA ALA A 276 -22.53 7.31 12.02
C ALA A 276 -21.43 7.03 10.97
N ARG A 277 -20.99 5.77 10.82
CA ARG A 277 -20.03 5.34 9.80
C ARG A 277 -20.64 5.17 8.41
N VAL A 278 -21.97 5.12 8.30
CA VAL A 278 -22.68 5.01 7.02
C VAL A 278 -22.73 6.37 6.36
N VAL A 279 -21.98 6.54 5.27
CA VAL A 279 -21.92 7.78 4.50
C VAL A 279 -23.10 7.86 3.54
N GLY A 280 -23.97 8.86 3.74
CA GLY A 280 -25.11 9.14 2.87
C GLY A 280 -25.46 10.64 2.84
N PRO A 281 -25.83 11.21 1.68
CA PRO A 281 -25.69 10.66 0.33
C PRO A 281 -24.22 10.36 -0.02
N VAL A 282 -23.95 9.18 -0.59
CA VAL A 282 -22.60 8.81 -1.03
C VAL A 282 -22.20 9.54 -2.32
N GLY A 283 -20.91 9.87 -2.45
CA GLY A 283 -20.32 10.56 -3.59
C GLY A 283 -19.98 12.03 -3.31
N LEU A 284 -18.94 12.55 -3.99
CA LEU A 284 -18.49 13.94 -3.87
C LEU A 284 -19.26 14.94 -4.74
N ILE A 285 -19.74 14.50 -5.91
CA ILE A 285 -20.57 15.28 -6.83
C ILE A 285 -22.03 15.18 -6.38
N LYS A 286 -22.66 16.32 -6.11
CA LYS A 286 -24.04 16.40 -5.63
C LYS A 286 -25.04 16.32 -6.79
N ALA A 287 -26.21 15.76 -6.52
CA ALA A 287 -27.38 15.74 -7.42
C ALA A 287 -27.13 15.09 -8.80
N THR A 288 -26.34 14.01 -8.80
CA THR A 288 -26.08 13.22 -10.00
C THR A 288 -27.33 12.49 -10.50
N ARG A 289 -27.55 12.47 -11.81
CA ARG A 289 -28.73 11.85 -12.45
C ARG A 289 -28.39 10.69 -13.40
N ASP A 290 -27.11 10.46 -13.66
CA ASP A 290 -26.62 9.36 -14.50
C ASP A 290 -25.74 8.39 -13.70
N PRO A 291 -25.85 7.08 -13.94
CA PRO A 291 -25.07 6.05 -13.24
C PRO A 291 -23.55 6.25 -13.29
N GLN A 292 -23.02 6.72 -14.42
CA GLN A 292 -21.58 6.85 -14.65
C GLN A 292 -20.98 7.96 -13.79
N THR A 293 -21.61 9.14 -13.76
CA THR A 293 -21.17 10.25 -12.91
C THR A 293 -21.33 9.89 -11.44
N LEU A 294 -22.34 9.10 -11.07
CA LEU A 294 -22.54 8.67 -9.68
C LEU A 294 -21.40 7.73 -9.28
N ALA A 295 -21.11 6.73 -10.11
CA ALA A 295 -20.01 5.81 -9.91
C ALA A 295 -18.65 6.54 -9.81
N LEU A 296 -18.40 7.54 -10.66
CA LEU A 296 -17.18 8.37 -10.60
C LEU A 296 -17.10 9.14 -9.29
N SER A 297 -18.21 9.76 -8.90
CA SER A 297 -18.37 10.53 -7.66
C SER A 297 -18.10 9.68 -6.42
N ILE A 298 -18.64 8.46 -6.38
CA ILE A 298 -18.43 7.48 -5.32
C ILE A 298 -16.98 7.00 -5.32
N MET A 299 -16.43 6.63 -6.48
CA MET A 299 -15.04 6.16 -6.58
C MET A 299 -14.06 7.22 -6.08
N ALA A 300 -14.26 8.49 -6.43
CA ALA A 300 -13.41 9.58 -5.93
C ALA A 300 -13.43 9.67 -4.39
N GLN A 301 -14.61 9.51 -3.77
CA GLN A 301 -14.76 9.49 -2.31
C GLN A 301 -14.08 8.25 -1.69
N LEU A 302 -14.27 7.09 -2.31
CA LEU A 302 -13.66 5.82 -1.86
C LEU A 302 -12.14 5.90 -1.87
N VAL A 303 -11.55 6.39 -2.97
CA VAL A 303 -10.11 6.54 -3.08
C VAL A 303 -9.59 7.53 -2.04
N GLN A 304 -10.28 8.65 -1.83
CA GLN A 304 -9.91 9.60 -0.78
C GLN A 304 -9.89 8.95 0.61
N ALA A 305 -10.93 8.16 0.95
CA ALA A 305 -10.99 7.44 2.23
C ALA A 305 -9.92 6.37 2.34
N TYR A 306 -9.67 5.62 1.26
CA TYR A 306 -8.66 4.59 1.20
C TYR A 306 -7.25 5.16 1.39
N GLU A 307 -6.90 6.25 0.69
CA GLU A 307 -5.61 6.92 0.86
C GLU A 307 -5.42 7.52 2.27
N ALA A 308 -6.51 7.83 2.98
CA ALA A 308 -6.44 8.25 4.39
C ALA A 308 -6.24 7.06 5.35
N THR A 309 -6.65 5.86 4.95
CA THR A 309 -6.43 4.61 5.72
C THR A 309 -5.04 4.02 5.46
N THR A 310 -4.46 4.28 4.29
CA THR A 310 -3.09 3.90 3.97
C THR A 310 -2.11 4.83 4.66
N ALA A 311 -1.00 4.25 5.07
CA ALA A 311 0.00 4.85 5.93
C ALA A 311 1.03 5.70 5.16
N LEU A 312 0.57 6.56 4.25
CA LEU A 312 1.44 7.49 3.51
C LEU A 312 1.52 8.83 4.24
N GLU A 313 2.56 9.02 5.06
CA GLU A 313 2.98 10.37 5.40
C GLU A 313 3.53 11.02 4.11
N LYS A 314 2.91 12.09 3.65
CA LYS A 314 3.52 12.94 2.62
C LYS A 314 4.90 13.37 3.14
N PRO A 315 6.01 13.14 2.41
CA PRO A 315 7.31 13.63 2.84
C PRO A 315 7.19 15.15 3.03
N ARG A 316 7.57 15.65 4.21
CA ARG A 316 7.59 17.09 4.47
C ARG A 316 8.65 17.71 3.55
N PRO A 317 8.30 18.70 2.71
CA PRO A 317 9.33 19.48 2.04
C PRO A 317 10.06 20.30 3.12
N GLU A 318 11.39 20.43 2.98
CA GLU A 318 12.27 21.43 3.63
C GLU A 318 13.29 21.00 4.71
N SER A 319 13.43 19.75 5.17
CA SER A 319 14.49 19.43 6.17
C SER A 319 15.52 18.36 5.80
N TRP A 320 15.46 17.80 4.60
CA TRP A 320 16.39 16.73 4.20
C TRP A 320 17.70 17.21 3.55
N ALA A 321 17.86 18.50 3.27
CA ALA A 321 19.10 19.03 2.67
C ALA A 321 20.38 18.85 3.54
N MET A 322 20.27 18.32 4.77
CA MET A 322 21.41 18.25 5.70
C MET A 322 21.62 16.90 6.42
N SER A 323 20.92 15.82 6.05
CA SER A 323 21.14 14.50 6.72
C SER A 323 21.47 13.33 5.79
N HIS A 324 21.48 13.52 4.47
CA HIS A 324 22.22 12.58 3.62
C HIS A 324 23.72 12.75 3.89
N PRO A 325 24.47 11.66 4.14
CA PRO A 325 25.90 11.72 3.88
C PRO A 325 26.05 11.92 2.38
N HIS A 326 26.22 13.17 1.94
CA HIS A 326 26.77 13.54 0.63
C HIS A 326 28.24 13.08 0.47
N GLY A 327 28.60 11.93 1.06
CA GLY A 327 29.96 11.50 1.31
C GLY A 327 30.19 10.00 1.19
N PHE A 328 29.32 9.24 0.52
CA PHE A 328 29.69 7.94 -0.05
C PHE A 328 29.72 8.02 -1.58
N ILE A 329 30.37 9.07 -2.09
CA ILE A 329 30.93 9.04 -3.44
C ILE A 329 32.24 8.26 -3.34
N GLU A 330 32.25 7.07 -3.95
CA GLU A 330 33.40 6.26 -4.35
C GLU A 330 34.77 6.65 -3.77
N HIS A 331 35.25 5.88 -2.80
CA HIS A 331 36.67 5.57 -2.69
C HIS A 331 36.80 4.10 -2.31
N HIS A 332 37.35 3.30 -3.23
CA HIS A 332 38.43 2.31 -3.03
C HIS A 332 38.47 1.34 -4.22
N ALA A 333 38.87 1.88 -5.39
CA ALA A 333 39.49 1.09 -6.45
C ALA A 333 40.93 1.55 -6.60
N ARG A 334 41.87 0.82 -5.98
CA ARG A 334 43.25 0.53 -6.46
C ARG A 334 44.10 -0.03 -5.31
N SER A 335 44.32 -1.33 -5.34
CA SER A 335 45.62 -1.90 -4.96
C SER A 335 45.96 -3.03 -5.92
N LYS A 336 46.89 -2.72 -6.85
CA LYS A 336 47.75 -3.72 -7.46
C LYS A 336 48.97 -3.84 -6.55
N ARG A 337 49.29 -5.07 -6.13
CA ARG A 337 50.58 -5.79 -6.25
C ARG A 337 50.95 -6.55 -4.97
N HIS A 338 51.25 -7.84 -5.20
CA HIS A 338 52.37 -8.62 -4.66
C HIS A 338 52.42 -8.93 -3.16
N GLY A 339 52.48 -10.24 -2.88
CA GLY A 339 53.29 -10.95 -1.89
C GLY A 339 53.55 -10.28 -0.54
N ASP A 340 53.02 -10.86 0.53
CA ASP A 340 53.77 -11.83 1.31
C ASP A 340 52.89 -12.44 2.41
N ALA A 341 53.20 -13.69 2.73
CA ALA A 341 52.62 -14.43 3.84
C ALA A 341 53.04 -13.81 5.18
N LEU A 342 52.18 -13.88 6.19
CA LEU A 342 52.55 -14.15 7.60
C LEU A 342 51.30 -14.44 8.44
N GLN A 343 51.53 -15.28 9.45
CA GLN A 343 50.60 -16.09 10.24
C GLN A 343 50.01 -15.37 11.46
N SER A 344 48.94 -15.99 12.03
CA SER A 344 48.58 -16.08 13.48
C SER A 344 48.16 -14.77 14.18
N GLU A 345 47.26 -14.66 15.17
CA GLU A 345 46.65 -15.49 16.24
C GLU A 345 45.23 -14.91 16.54
N THR A 346 44.14 -15.68 16.72
CA THR A 346 43.56 -16.30 17.95
C THR A 346 42.98 -15.38 19.06
N ILE A 347 41.69 -15.63 19.43
CA ILE A 347 40.92 -15.40 20.70
C ILE A 347 40.61 -13.91 21.03
N VAL A 348 39.41 -13.46 21.44
CA VAL A 348 38.62 -13.85 22.62
C VAL A 348 37.12 -13.53 22.50
N ASP A 349 36.35 -14.49 22.98
CA ASP A 349 34.92 -14.55 23.30
C ASP A 349 34.64 -13.90 24.67
N VAL A 350 33.61 -13.08 24.83
CA VAL A 350 33.12 -12.66 26.17
C VAL A 350 31.60 -12.60 26.18
N ASP A 351 31.01 -13.64 26.75
CA ASP A 351 29.70 -13.64 27.39
C ASP A 351 29.85 -13.33 28.90
N GLN A 352 28.73 -12.97 29.54
CA GLN A 352 28.42 -12.95 30.98
C GLN A 352 28.16 -11.59 31.67
N THR A 353 26.85 -11.31 31.79
CA THR A 353 26.04 -11.06 33.02
C THR A 353 26.64 -10.28 34.20
N VAL A 354 25.89 -9.26 34.68
CA VAL A 354 25.56 -9.08 36.13
C VAL A 354 24.21 -8.33 36.30
N THR A 355 23.37 -8.87 37.18
CA THR A 355 22.13 -8.35 37.78
C THR A 355 22.36 -7.51 39.06
N ALA A 356 21.43 -6.60 39.39
CA ALA A 356 20.96 -6.12 40.72
C ALA A 356 20.76 -4.58 40.72
N ASP A 357 19.55 -4.03 40.77
CA ASP A 357 18.61 -3.85 41.90
C ASP A 357 19.12 -2.91 43.01
N ALA A 358 18.47 -1.74 43.17
CA ALA A 358 18.09 -1.13 44.46
C ALA A 358 17.52 0.29 44.31
N ARG A 359 16.19 0.36 44.44
CA ARG A 359 15.38 1.30 45.24
C ARG A 359 16.12 2.46 45.95
N TYR A 360 15.64 3.68 45.70
CA TYR A 360 15.58 4.75 46.70
C TYR A 360 14.24 5.48 46.63
N GLY A 361 13.57 5.58 47.76
CA GLY A 361 12.39 6.41 47.97
C GLY A 361 12.57 7.29 49.20
N SER A 362 12.03 8.50 49.15
CA SER A 362 11.53 9.30 50.29
C SER A 362 10.83 10.53 49.70
N LYS A 363 9.49 10.60 49.67
CA LYS A 363 8.58 11.07 50.73
C LYS A 363 8.94 12.45 51.32
N ARG A 364 8.00 13.39 51.14
CA ARG A 364 7.53 14.50 52.01
C ARG A 364 6.85 15.55 51.10
N ASP A 365 5.69 16.13 51.36
CA ASP A 365 4.75 16.12 52.49
C ASP A 365 3.34 16.48 52.00
N GLU A 366 2.35 16.04 52.75
CA GLU A 366 0.90 16.27 52.62
C GLU A 366 0.44 17.63 53.14
N ALA A 367 -0.87 17.88 52.92
CA ALA A 367 -1.81 18.79 53.59
C ALA A 367 -2.20 20.02 52.74
N HIS A 368 -3.47 20.42 52.60
CA HIS A 368 -4.75 20.04 53.21
C HIS A 368 -5.85 20.70 52.33
N ALA A 369 -6.91 19.99 51.95
CA ALA A 369 -8.29 20.15 52.45
C ALA A 369 -9.26 21.03 51.61
N GLN A 370 -10.26 20.31 51.07
CA GLN A 370 -11.68 20.63 50.90
C GLN A 370 -12.18 22.03 51.30
N HIS A 371 -12.89 22.70 50.37
CA HIS A 371 -14.24 23.24 50.61
C HIS A 371 -14.96 23.60 49.29
N ILE A 372 -16.21 23.13 49.19
CA ILE A 372 -17.33 23.49 48.27
C ILE A 372 -17.28 22.89 46.86
#